data_AF-A0A4Q7B5X9-F1
#
_entry.id   AF-A0A4Q7B5X9-F1
#
_cell.length_a   1.000
_cell.length_b   1.000
_cell.length_c   1.000
_cell.angle_alpha   90.00
_cell.angle_beta   90.00
_cell.angle_gamma   90.00
#
_symmetry.space_group_name_H-M   'P 1'
#
loop_
_entity.id
_entity.type
_entity.pdbx_description
1 polymer ?
#
loop_
_entity_poly.entity_id
_entity_poly.type
_entity_poly.pdbx_seq_one_letter_code
_entity_poly.pdbx_strand_id
1 'polypeptide(L)'
;MSQIHNIPMEQAVLTALMTVAESYETVANDVDVDCFFPERHKQIFNAIQELAHENKPYDLVMVEQQLNQKNVLHLMGGSEYLAQMTSEAPSSFYNLETYVAELNKFKSHREVEKIGYSISEIAKDLTIPDVHIAAETILDGSTGSDKAEKTSFTFEEALVLSGKQLIAKAEAKAHKTFSGVQFNLKSVDDLVGTIQKGHFCVVGGRPGS
;
A
#
# COMPACT_ATOMS: atom_id res chain seq x y z
N MET A 1 23.20 5.40 8.47
CA MET A 1 21.93 5.99 8.96
C MET A 1 21.33 6.75 7.80
N SER A 2 20.15 6.34 7.33
CA SER A 2 19.47 6.99 6.21
C SER A 2 19.26 8.47 6.51
N GLN A 3 19.76 9.36 5.64
CA GLN A 3 19.53 10.82 5.74
C GLN A 3 18.15 11.23 5.20
N ILE A 4 17.31 10.25 4.83
CA ILE A 4 16.04 10.47 4.14
C ILE A 4 14.91 10.59 5.16
N HIS A 5 14.95 11.67 5.93
CA HIS A 5 13.94 11.99 6.93
C HIS A 5 13.90 13.50 7.21
N ASN A 6 12.77 13.97 7.74
CA ASN A 6 12.60 15.35 8.16
C ASN A 6 11.84 15.40 9.49
N ILE A 7 12.58 15.48 10.60
CA ILE A 7 12.02 15.45 11.95
C ILE A 7 11.02 16.60 12.19
N PRO A 8 11.31 17.87 11.85
CA PRO A 8 10.34 18.95 11.99
C PRO A 8 9.02 18.71 11.25
N MET A 9 9.08 18.11 10.06
CA MET A 9 7.89 17.80 9.27
C MET A 9 7.05 16.69 9.90
N GLU A 10 7.71 15.63 10.39
CA GLU A 10 7.03 14.55 11.12
C GLU A 10 6.34 15.07 12.38
N GLN A 11 7.01 15.92 13.17
CA GLN A 11 6.45 16.56 14.35
C GLN A 11 5.24 17.45 14.00
N ALA A 12 5.31 18.19 12.89
CA ALA A 12 4.21 19.00 12.41
C ALA A 12 2.98 18.17 12.05
N VAL A 13 3.16 17.03 11.36
CA VAL A 13 2.07 16.12 10.99
C VAL A 13 1.42 15.51 12.23
N LEU A 14 2.20 14.98 13.17
CA LEU A 14 1.66 14.41 14.43
C LEU A 14 0.90 15.44 15.25
N THR A 15 1.44 16.66 15.36
CA THR A 15 0.78 17.74 16.10
C THR A 15 -0.51 18.18 15.42
N ALA A 16 -0.51 18.29 14.09
CA ALA A 16 -1.70 18.65 13.33
C ALA A 16 -2.81 17.59 13.50
N LEU A 17 -2.45 16.31 13.48
CA LEU A 17 -3.37 15.21 13.78
C LEU A 17 -3.99 15.39 15.17
N MET A 18 -3.18 15.57 16.22
CA MET A 18 -3.71 15.69 17.59
C MET A 18 -4.50 16.98 17.88
N THR A 19 -4.42 18.00 17.02
CA THR A 19 -5.06 19.30 17.26
C THR A 19 -6.39 19.44 16.54
N VAL A 20 -6.48 18.94 15.31
CA VAL A 20 -7.67 19.10 14.46
C VAL A 20 -8.49 17.81 14.52
N ALA A 21 -9.73 17.91 15.00
CA ALA A 21 -10.67 16.79 14.96
C ALA A 21 -10.91 16.31 13.52
N GLU A 22 -11.14 15.01 13.34
CA GLU A 22 -11.40 14.35 12.05
C GLU A 22 -10.24 14.44 11.02
N SER A 23 -9.14 15.11 11.34
CA SER A 23 -7.95 15.23 10.48
C SER A 23 -7.34 13.89 10.06
N TYR A 24 -7.46 12.85 10.91
CA TYR A 24 -6.98 11.52 10.60
C TYR A 24 -7.75 10.92 9.42
N GLU A 25 -9.07 11.10 9.35
CA GLU A 25 -9.90 10.52 8.28
C GLU A 25 -9.50 11.06 6.90
N THR A 26 -9.11 12.34 6.83
CA THR A 26 -8.64 12.97 5.59
C THR A 26 -7.36 12.33 5.06
N VAL A 27 -6.45 11.92 5.94
CA VAL A 27 -5.12 11.42 5.55
C VAL A 27 -4.92 9.93 5.83
N ALA A 28 -5.94 9.21 6.30
CA ALA A 28 -5.85 7.80 6.69
C ALA A 28 -5.44 6.89 5.52
N ASN A 29 -5.79 7.27 4.29
CA ASN A 29 -5.41 6.51 3.10
C ASN A 29 -3.97 6.77 2.64
N ASP A 30 -3.39 7.89 3.08
CA ASP A 30 -2.10 8.37 2.60
C ASP A 30 -1.00 8.26 3.67
N VAL A 31 -1.32 8.17 4.96
CA VAL A 31 -0.30 8.04 6.03
C VAL A 31 -0.29 6.65 6.61
N ASP A 32 0.92 6.10 6.72
CA ASP A 32 1.20 4.84 7.38
C ASP A 32 2.28 5.01 8.46
N VAL A 33 2.37 4.06 9.39
CA VAL A 33 3.34 4.05 10.50
C VAL A 33 4.78 4.15 9.95
N ASP A 34 5.04 3.51 8.81
CA ASP A 34 6.36 3.52 8.16
C ASP A 34 6.75 4.85 7.47
N CYS A 35 5.82 5.81 7.40
CA CYS A 35 6.11 7.18 6.95
C CYS A 35 6.99 7.94 7.96
N PHE A 36 6.99 7.53 9.22
CA PHE A 36 7.80 8.14 10.27
C PHE A 36 9.16 7.44 10.41
N PHE A 37 10.23 8.20 10.63
CA PHE A 37 11.57 7.65 10.74
C PHE A 37 11.92 7.14 12.15
N PRO A 38 11.84 7.95 13.23
CA PRO A 38 12.19 7.50 14.57
C PRO A 38 11.06 6.68 15.19
N GLU A 39 11.45 5.64 15.95
CA GLU A 39 10.52 4.68 16.58
C GLU A 39 9.49 5.35 17.51
N ARG A 40 9.95 6.18 18.44
CA ARG A 40 9.57 7.60 18.38
C ARG A 40 8.13 7.95 17.98
N HIS A 41 8.12 8.51 16.78
CA HIS A 41 6.97 9.06 16.09
C HIS A 41 6.06 7.95 15.56
N LYS A 42 6.62 6.77 15.22
CA LYS A 42 5.84 5.59 14.83
C LYS A 42 4.87 5.19 15.93
N GLN A 43 5.34 5.13 17.17
CA GLN A 43 4.50 4.77 18.32
C GLN A 43 3.42 5.81 18.61
N ILE A 44 3.74 7.10 18.46
CA ILE A 44 2.76 8.19 18.60
C ILE A 44 1.67 8.08 17.52
N PHE A 45 2.05 7.91 16.26
CA PHE A 45 1.10 7.73 15.16
C PHE A 45 0.25 6.48 15.34
N ASN A 46 0.84 5.37 15.76
CA ASN A 46 0.10 4.13 16.03
C ASN A 46 -0.95 4.32 17.15
N ALA A 47 -0.62 5.07 18.21
CA ALA A 47 -1.59 5.42 19.24
C ALA A 47 -2.74 6.30 18.71
N ILE A 48 -2.44 7.26 17.83
CA ILE A 48 -3.45 8.09 17.15
C ILE A 48 -4.36 7.21 16.28
N GLN A 49 -3.76 6.31 15.48
CA GLN A 49 -4.49 5.39 14.60
C GLN A 49 -5.43 4.48 15.38
N GLU A 50 -4.98 3.89 16.48
CA GLU A 50 -5.84 3.05 17.34
C GLU A 50 -7.00 3.82 17.96
N LEU A 51 -6.73 5.01 18.50
CA LEU A 51 -7.77 5.86 19.07
C LEU A 51 -8.80 6.26 18.02
N ALA A 52 -8.36 6.62 16.81
CA ALA A 52 -9.23 6.92 15.69
C ALA A 52 -10.08 5.71 15.26
N HIS A 53 -9.49 4.51 15.19
CA HIS A 53 -10.22 3.27 14.86
C HIS A 53 -11.26 2.90 15.92
N GLU A 54 -10.99 3.20 17.18
CA GLU A 54 -11.94 3.04 18.29
C GLU A 54 -12.98 4.17 18.37
N ASN A 55 -12.98 5.12 17.43
CA ASN A 55 -13.81 6.33 17.44
C ASN A 55 -13.68 7.14 18.75
N LYS A 56 -12.48 7.15 19.33
CA LYS A 56 -12.12 7.94 20.50
C LYS A 56 -11.42 9.23 20.06
N PRO A 57 -11.53 10.31 20.85
CA PRO A 57 -10.72 11.51 20.60
C PRO A 57 -9.23 11.14 20.66
N TYR A 58 -8.43 11.65 19.74
CA TYR A 58 -6.98 11.40 19.67
C TYR A 58 -6.18 12.68 19.94
N ASP A 59 -6.67 13.49 20.88
CA ASP A 59 -5.96 14.69 21.32
C ASP A 59 -4.70 14.34 22.13
N LEU A 60 -3.88 15.35 22.42
CA LEU A 60 -2.62 15.19 23.14
C LEU A 60 -2.78 14.40 24.45
N VAL A 61 -3.84 14.69 25.21
CA VAL A 61 -4.12 14.06 26.50
C VAL A 61 -4.50 12.59 26.33
N MET A 62 -5.35 12.27 25.35
CA MET A 62 -5.78 10.91 25.12
C MET A 62 -4.66 10.04 24.52
N VAL A 63 -3.83 10.62 23.64
CA VAL A 63 -2.64 9.96 23.11
C VAL A 63 -1.63 9.67 24.23
N GLU A 64 -1.37 10.63 25.12
CA GLU A 64 -0.52 10.42 26.29
C GLU A 64 -1.07 9.28 27.18
N GLN A 65 -2.38 9.29 27.46
CA GLN A 65 -3.03 8.25 28.24
C GLN A 65 -2.91 6.87 27.58
N GLN A 66 -3.10 6.77 26.26
CA GLN A 66 -2.96 5.53 25.50
C GLN A 66 -1.52 5.00 25.55
N LEU A 67 -0.53 5.88 25.36
CA LEU A 67 0.89 5.52 25.44
C LEU A 67 1.30 5.09 26.86
N ASN A 68 0.71 5.70 27.88
CA ASN A 68 0.95 5.33 29.28
C ASN A 68 0.35 3.96 29.62
N GLN A 69 -0.88 3.67 29.18
CA GLN A 69 -1.51 2.36 29.36
C GLN A 69 -0.68 1.22 28.73
N LYS A 70 -0.02 1.52 27.61
CA LYS A 70 0.87 0.60 26.91
C LYS A 70 2.27 0.50 27.50
N ASN A 71 2.59 1.29 28.53
CA ASN A 71 3.92 1.39 29.14
C ASN A 71 5.03 1.81 28.17
N VAL A 72 4.70 2.42 27.02
CA VAL A 72 5.69 2.87 26.01
C VAL A 72 6.06 4.34 26.12
N LEU A 73 5.33 5.12 26.94
CA LEU A 73 5.56 6.56 27.12
C LEU A 73 7.02 6.90 27.48
N HIS A 74 7.66 6.07 28.32
CA HIS A 74 9.05 6.27 28.73
C HIS A 74 10.06 6.08 27.57
N LEU A 75 9.74 5.24 26.58
CA LEU A 75 10.61 4.98 25.42
C LEU A 75 10.61 6.13 24.42
N MET A 76 9.58 6.98 24.45
CA MET A 76 9.40 8.10 23.54
C MET A 76 9.96 9.43 24.06
N GLY A 77 10.52 9.45 25.28
CA GLY A 77 11.00 10.68 25.93
C GLY A 77 10.01 11.28 26.93
N GLY A 78 8.93 10.55 27.27
CA GLY A 78 7.95 10.98 28.27
C GLY A 78 6.96 12.02 27.75
N SER A 79 6.12 12.52 28.66
CA SER A 79 5.14 13.57 28.38
C SER A 79 5.79 14.91 28.03
N GLU A 80 7.00 15.16 28.53
CA GLU A 80 7.80 16.34 28.17
C GLU A 80 8.08 16.40 26.66
N TYR A 81 8.38 15.26 26.03
CA TYR A 81 8.62 15.21 24.59
C TYR A 81 7.38 15.58 23.77
N LEU A 82 6.20 15.07 24.16
CA LEU A 82 4.94 15.39 23.49
C LEU A 82 4.58 16.88 23.61
N ALA A 83 4.81 17.46 24.79
CA ALA A 83 4.61 18.88 25.03
C ALA A 83 5.59 19.74 24.22
N GLN A 84 6.88 19.36 24.19
CA GLN A 84 7.91 20.03 23.40
C GLN A 84 7.57 19.98 21.91
N MET A 85 7.19 18.81 21.39
CA MET A 85 6.79 18.63 19.99
C MET A 85 5.64 19.56 19.61
N THR A 86 4.62 19.66 20.46
CA THR A 86 3.46 20.53 20.23
C THR A 86 3.84 22.01 20.24
N SER A 87 4.84 22.40 21.05
CA SER A 87 5.33 23.78 21.13
C SER A 87 6.27 24.17 19.98
N GLU A 88 7.04 23.23 19.46
CA GLU A 88 8.03 23.46 18.41
C GLU A 88 7.47 23.26 16.99
N ALA A 89 6.36 22.51 16.88
CA ALA A 89 5.70 22.28 15.61
C ALA A 89 5.24 23.61 14.99
N PRO A 90 5.62 23.90 13.73
CA PRO A 90 5.04 25.01 12.99
C PRO A 90 3.51 24.84 12.94
N SER A 91 2.77 25.96 12.97
CA SER A 91 1.31 26.01 12.80
C SER A 91 0.88 25.59 11.38
N SER A 92 1.25 24.41 10.93
CA SER A 92 1.04 23.90 9.57
C SER A 92 -0.28 23.12 9.44
N PHE A 93 -1.29 23.48 10.25
CA PHE A 93 -2.64 22.90 10.21
C PHE A 93 -3.27 22.94 8.80
N TYR A 94 -2.92 23.96 8.00
CA TYR A 94 -3.48 24.16 6.67
C TYR A 94 -2.86 23.28 5.57
N ASN A 95 -1.67 22.70 5.79
CA ASN A 95 -0.90 22.00 4.77
C ASN A 95 -0.68 20.50 5.10
N LEU A 96 -1.57 19.90 5.88
CA LEU A 96 -1.44 18.52 6.35
C LEU A 96 -1.23 17.54 5.18
N GLU A 97 -2.09 17.58 4.16
CA GLU A 97 -1.99 16.71 2.97
C GLU A 97 -0.64 16.84 2.25
N THR A 98 -0.14 18.07 2.09
CA THR A 98 1.16 18.34 1.45
C THR A 98 2.32 17.74 2.24
N TYR A 99 2.28 17.83 3.57
CA TYR A 99 3.33 17.26 4.42
C TYR A 99 3.27 15.73 4.42
N VAL A 100 2.07 15.16 4.46
CA VAL A 100 1.85 13.72 4.31
C VAL A 100 2.40 13.21 2.99
N ALA A 101 2.15 13.91 1.88
CA ALA A 101 2.69 13.55 0.57
C ALA A 101 4.23 13.54 0.56
N GLU A 102 4.88 14.52 1.19
CA GLU A 102 6.35 14.55 1.28
C GLU A 102 6.89 13.47 2.24
N LEU A 103 6.17 13.13 3.33
CA LEU A 103 6.54 11.98 4.18
C LEU A 103 6.44 10.65 3.43
N ASN A 104 5.44 10.46 2.57
CA ASN A 104 5.33 9.28 1.71
C ASN A 104 6.50 9.18 0.73
N LYS A 105 6.91 10.30 0.15
CA LYS A 105 8.10 10.34 -0.68
C LYS A 105 9.33 9.90 0.11
N PHE A 106 9.52 10.38 1.34
CA PHE A 106 10.60 9.87 2.19
C PHE A 106 10.48 8.37 2.48
N LYS A 107 9.25 7.85 2.74
CA LYS A 107 9.00 6.41 2.90
C LYS A 107 9.46 5.63 1.67
N SER A 108 8.99 5.97 0.47
CA SER A 108 9.34 5.27 -0.78
C SER A 108 10.84 5.28 -1.04
N HIS A 109 11.50 6.42 -0.79
CA HIS A 109 12.96 6.50 -0.93
C HIS A 109 13.70 5.61 0.09
N ARG A 110 13.23 5.53 1.35
CA ARG A 110 13.78 4.61 2.36
C ARG A 110 13.54 3.14 2.01
N GLU A 111 12.40 2.80 1.41
CA GLU A 111 12.12 1.45 0.93
C GLU A 111 13.10 1.05 -0.16
N VAL A 112 13.33 1.92 -1.15
CA VAL A 112 14.34 1.69 -2.20
C VAL A 112 15.74 1.53 -1.61
N GLU A 113 16.11 2.35 -0.62
CA GLU A 113 17.40 2.22 0.07
C GLU A 113 17.54 0.85 0.77
N LYS A 114 16.50 0.38 1.47
CA LYS A 114 16.47 -0.94 2.12
C LYS A 114 16.63 -2.08 1.12
N ILE A 115 15.98 -1.98 -0.04
CA ILE A 115 16.14 -2.96 -1.13
C ILE A 115 17.59 -2.97 -1.60
N GLY A 116 18.19 -1.79 -1.84
CA GLY A 116 19.58 -1.67 -2.25
C GLY A 116 20.54 -2.34 -1.26
N TYR A 117 20.32 -2.16 0.05
CA TYR A 117 21.11 -2.85 1.07
C TYR A 117 20.91 -4.37 1.05
N SER A 118 19.66 -4.83 0.92
CA SER A 118 19.33 -6.26 0.89
C SER A 118 19.96 -6.94 -0.32
N ILE A 119 19.92 -6.29 -1.50
CA ILE A 119 20.60 -6.76 -2.71
C ILE A 119 22.12 -6.77 -2.52
N SER A 120 22.69 -5.75 -1.88
CA SER A 120 24.12 -5.70 -1.59
C SER A 120 24.57 -6.80 -0.62
N GLU A 121 23.68 -7.22 0.28
CA GLU A 121 23.94 -8.31 1.23
C GLU A 121 23.95 -9.67 0.53
N ILE A 122 22.94 -10.00 -0.28
CA ILE A 122 22.92 -11.25 -1.06
C ILE A 122 24.06 -11.32 -2.08
N ALA A 123 24.51 -10.18 -2.62
CA ALA A 123 25.62 -10.14 -3.57
C ALA A 123 26.96 -10.59 -2.94
N LYS A 124 27.08 -10.55 -1.61
CA LYS A 124 28.27 -11.02 -0.88
C LYS A 124 28.19 -12.49 -0.51
N ASP A 125 27.00 -13.10 -0.55
CA ASP A 125 26.79 -14.50 -0.20
C ASP A 125 27.02 -15.40 -1.42
N LEU A 126 28.18 -16.06 -1.46
CA LEU A 126 28.57 -16.99 -2.53
C LEU A 126 27.91 -18.37 -2.42
N THR A 127 27.11 -18.62 -1.37
CA THR A 127 26.41 -19.90 -1.19
C THR A 127 25.09 -19.97 -1.95
N ILE A 128 24.58 -18.82 -2.39
CA ILE A 128 23.32 -18.72 -3.13
C ILE A 128 23.52 -19.25 -4.57
N PRO A 129 22.80 -20.31 -4.98
CA PRO A 129 23.00 -20.93 -6.29
C PRO A 129 22.63 -20.01 -7.47
N ASP A 130 21.58 -19.21 -7.30
CA ASP A 130 21.13 -18.21 -8.29
C ASP A 130 20.83 -16.88 -7.60
N VAL A 131 21.84 -16.01 -7.57
CA VAL A 131 21.75 -14.68 -6.94
C VAL A 131 20.86 -13.73 -7.72
N HIS A 132 20.64 -13.96 -9.02
CA HIS A 132 19.81 -13.09 -9.85
C HIS A 132 18.33 -13.27 -9.52
N ILE A 133 17.87 -14.51 -9.37
CA ILE A 133 16.49 -14.81 -8.94
C ILE A 133 16.24 -14.28 -7.52
N ALA A 134 17.21 -14.43 -6.62
CA ALA A 134 17.12 -13.91 -5.25
C ALA A 134 16.96 -12.38 -5.24
N ALA A 135 17.72 -11.67 -6.10
CA ALA A 135 17.61 -10.22 -6.22
C ALA A 135 16.25 -9.76 -6.80
N GLU A 136 15.76 -10.46 -7.82
CA GLU A 136 14.43 -10.20 -8.42
C GLU A 136 13.31 -10.35 -7.39
N THR A 137 13.37 -11.40 -6.57
CA THR A 137 12.37 -11.63 -5.51
C THR A 137 12.31 -10.49 -4.50
N ILE A 138 13.46 -9.92 -4.11
CA ILE A 138 13.53 -8.77 -3.19
C ILE A 138 12.94 -7.51 -3.83
N LEU A 139 13.23 -7.28 -5.12
CA LEU A 139 12.67 -6.17 -5.88
C LEU A 139 11.15 -6.30 -5.98
N ASP A 140 10.65 -7.48 -6.34
CA ASP A 140 9.22 -7.74 -6.52
C ASP A 140 8.43 -7.62 -5.21
N GLY A 141 8.96 -8.16 -4.11
CA GLY A 141 8.31 -8.11 -2.80
C GLY A 141 8.09 -6.69 -2.24
N SER A 142 8.81 -5.69 -2.75
CA SER A 142 8.71 -4.30 -2.33
C SER A 142 7.64 -3.49 -3.08
N THR A 143 7.10 -4.01 -4.19
CA THR A 143 6.10 -3.32 -5.02
C THR A 143 4.67 -3.40 -4.45
N GLY A 144 4.52 -3.73 -3.16
CA GLY A 144 3.25 -3.95 -2.49
C GLY A 144 2.57 -2.70 -1.94
N SER A 145 1.95 -1.88 -2.80
CA SER A 145 0.68 -1.21 -2.47
C SER A 145 -0.15 -0.97 -3.75
N ASP A 146 -1.25 -1.71 -3.81
CA ASP A 146 -2.45 -1.61 -4.65
C ASP A 146 -2.46 -0.73 -5.92
N LYS A 147 -2.76 -1.38 -7.05
CA LYS A 147 -3.11 -0.86 -8.41
C LYS A 147 -2.01 -0.81 -9.48
N ALA A 148 -0.93 -1.57 -9.35
CA ALA A 148 -0.31 -2.12 -10.54
C ALA A 148 -0.84 -3.55 -10.69
N GLU A 149 -1.76 -3.74 -11.65
CA GLU A 149 -2.13 -5.08 -12.10
C GLU A 149 -0.85 -5.90 -12.29
N LYS A 150 -0.79 -7.09 -11.67
CA LYS A 150 0.23 -8.09 -11.96
C LYS A 150 0.25 -8.34 -13.47
N THR A 151 1.11 -7.65 -14.21
CA THR A 151 1.34 -7.90 -15.63
C THR A 151 2.37 -9.00 -15.84
N SER A 152 2.99 -9.47 -14.76
CA SER A 152 3.94 -10.58 -14.77
C SER A 152 3.28 -11.82 -14.17
N PHE A 153 2.81 -12.70 -15.04
CA PHE A 153 2.54 -14.09 -14.69
C PHE A 153 3.69 -14.92 -15.25
N THR A 154 4.15 -15.92 -14.49
CA THR A 154 4.94 -16.99 -15.11
C THR A 154 4.07 -17.70 -16.15
N PHE A 155 4.68 -18.24 -17.22
CA PHE A 155 3.94 -18.94 -18.27
C PHE A 155 3.07 -20.09 -17.71
N GLU A 156 3.56 -20.76 -16.66
CA GLU A 156 2.87 -21.84 -15.98
C GLU A 156 1.60 -21.36 -15.24
N GLU A 157 1.70 -20.25 -14.49
CA GLU A 157 0.55 -19.64 -13.83
C GLU A 157 -0.50 -19.15 -14.83
N ALA A 158 -0.05 -18.55 -15.95
CA ALA A 158 -0.94 -18.11 -17.03
C ALA A 158 -1.69 -19.29 -17.68
N LEU A 159 -1.01 -20.43 -17.86
CA LEU A 159 -1.62 -21.65 -18.39
C LEU A 159 -2.66 -22.22 -17.43
N VAL A 160 -2.36 -22.26 -16.13
CA VAL A 160 -3.28 -22.74 -15.09
C VAL A 160 -4.50 -21.83 -14.96
N LEU A 161 -4.30 -20.50 -14.98
CA LEU A 161 -5.39 -19.52 -14.96
C LEU A 161 -6.29 -19.64 -16.19
N SER A 162 -5.69 -19.75 -17.37
CA SER A 162 -6.43 -19.94 -18.63
C SER A 162 -7.22 -21.25 -18.61
N GLY A 163 -6.63 -22.34 -18.11
CA GLY A 163 -7.31 -23.63 -17.96
C GLY A 163 -8.52 -23.54 -17.02
N LYS A 164 -8.37 -22.89 -15.86
CA LYS A 164 -9.48 -22.67 -14.92
C LYS A 164 -10.60 -21.83 -15.55
N GLN A 165 -10.26 -20.78 -16.30
CA GLN A 165 -11.24 -19.94 -17.00
C GLN A 165 -11.98 -20.72 -18.09
N LEU A 166 -11.30 -21.61 -18.82
CA LEU A 166 -11.95 -22.48 -19.82
C LEU A 166 -12.93 -23.46 -19.19
N ILE A 167 -12.55 -24.08 -18.08
CA ILE A 167 -13.43 -25.00 -17.33
C ILE A 167 -14.66 -24.24 -16.82
N ALA A 168 -14.47 -23.08 -16.20
CA ALA A 168 -15.57 -22.23 -15.72
C ALA A 168 -16.52 -21.80 -16.85
N LYS A 169 -15.99 -21.49 -18.05
CA LYS A 169 -16.82 -21.19 -19.23
C LYS A 169 -17.59 -22.42 -19.72
N ALA A 170 -17.00 -23.61 -19.68
CA ALA A 170 -17.68 -24.86 -20.05
C ALA A 170 -18.81 -25.22 -19.07
N GLU A 171 -18.59 -25.04 -17.77
CA GLU A 171 -19.61 -25.26 -16.72
C GLU A 171 -20.76 -24.25 -16.82
N ALA A 172 -20.45 -22.96 -17.01
CA ALA A 172 -21.47 -21.93 -17.21
C ALA A 172 -22.35 -22.21 -18.45
N LYS A 173 -21.76 -22.78 -19.51
CA LYS A 173 -22.49 -23.23 -20.71
C LYS A 173 -23.40 -24.42 -20.40
N ALA A 174 -22.94 -25.40 -19.61
CA ALA A 174 -23.73 -26.57 -19.22
C ALA A 174 -24.96 -26.19 -18.38
N HIS A 175 -24.81 -25.20 -17.49
CA HIS A 175 -25.88 -24.74 -16.61
C HIS A 175 -26.82 -23.68 -17.23
N LYS A 176 -26.63 -23.29 -18.50
CA LYS A 176 -27.36 -22.18 -19.18
C LYS A 176 -27.34 -20.85 -18.41
N THR A 177 -26.42 -20.70 -17.47
CA THR A 177 -26.17 -19.46 -16.75
C THR A 177 -25.19 -18.63 -17.58
N PHE A 178 -25.71 -17.90 -18.55
CA PHE A 178 -24.91 -17.01 -19.37
C PHE A 178 -24.51 -15.77 -18.56
N SER A 179 -23.24 -15.67 -18.18
CA SER A 179 -22.65 -14.46 -17.63
C SER A 179 -21.94 -13.70 -18.75
N GLY A 180 -22.51 -12.58 -19.20
CA GLY A 180 -21.94 -11.72 -20.25
C GLY A 180 -22.93 -11.33 -21.37
N VAL A 181 -22.40 -10.68 -22.41
CA VAL A 181 -23.16 -10.19 -23.58
C VAL A 181 -23.01 -11.17 -24.74
N GLN A 182 -24.12 -11.51 -25.42
CA GLN A 182 -24.11 -12.37 -26.61
C GLN A 182 -23.97 -11.54 -27.89
N PHE A 183 -23.43 -12.13 -28.95
CA PHE A 183 -23.40 -11.53 -30.30
C PHE A 183 -24.76 -11.65 -31.01
N ASN A 184 -25.68 -12.45 -30.47
CA ASN A 184 -26.99 -12.74 -31.05
C ASN A 184 -26.90 -13.42 -32.43
N LEU A 185 -25.79 -14.13 -32.64
CA LEU A 185 -25.50 -14.96 -33.80
C LEU A 185 -25.31 -16.37 -33.28
N LYS A 186 -26.35 -17.20 -33.37
CA LYS A 186 -26.38 -18.51 -32.71
C LYS A 186 -25.14 -19.37 -32.99
N SER A 187 -24.67 -19.38 -34.23
CA SER A 187 -23.45 -20.10 -34.63
C SER A 187 -22.18 -19.59 -33.96
N VAL A 188 -22.07 -18.28 -33.75
CA VAL A 188 -20.91 -17.63 -33.11
C VAL A 188 -21.00 -17.76 -31.59
N ASP A 189 -22.18 -17.54 -31.03
CA ASP A 189 -22.43 -17.67 -29.59
C ASP A 189 -22.22 -19.11 -29.11
N ASP A 190 -22.54 -20.11 -29.94
CA ASP A 190 -22.27 -21.52 -29.64
C ASP A 190 -20.76 -21.84 -29.59
N LEU A 191 -19.95 -21.15 -30.38
CA LEU A 191 -18.49 -21.34 -30.47
C LEU A 191 -17.72 -20.54 -29.42
N VAL A 192 -18.01 -19.25 -29.29
CA VAL A 192 -17.24 -18.29 -28.49
C VAL A 192 -17.86 -18.07 -27.11
N GLY A 193 -19.15 -18.35 -26.94
CA GLY A 193 -19.90 -18.07 -25.72
C GLY A 193 -20.26 -16.59 -25.60
N THR A 194 -20.23 -16.06 -24.37
CA THR A 194 -20.53 -14.67 -24.07
C THR A 194 -19.27 -13.82 -23.90
N ILE A 195 -19.38 -12.53 -24.25
CA ILE A 195 -18.38 -11.50 -23.98
C ILE A 195 -18.52 -11.05 -22.52
N GLN A 196 -17.42 -11.09 -21.76
CA GLN A 196 -17.37 -10.64 -20.38
C GLN A 196 -16.66 -9.29 -20.27
N LYS A 197 -16.91 -8.57 -19.16
CA LYS A 197 -16.25 -7.30 -18.87
C LYS A 197 -14.73 -7.51 -18.82
N GLY A 198 -13.98 -6.74 -19.60
CA GLY A 198 -12.52 -6.84 -19.73
C GLY A 198 -12.02 -7.58 -20.99
N HIS A 199 -12.90 -8.20 -21.77
CA HIS A 199 -12.51 -8.74 -23.07
C HIS A 199 -12.35 -7.61 -24.12
N PHE A 200 -11.25 -7.63 -24.86
CA PHE A 200 -11.06 -6.84 -26.08
C PHE A 200 -11.18 -7.75 -27.30
N CYS A 201 -12.25 -7.59 -28.08
CA CYS A 201 -12.54 -8.44 -29.23
C CYS A 201 -12.14 -7.75 -30.54
N VAL A 202 -11.28 -8.41 -31.32
CA VAL A 202 -10.86 -7.93 -32.65
C VAL A 202 -11.49 -8.81 -33.73
N VAL A 203 -12.19 -8.19 -34.67
CA VAL A 203 -12.76 -8.87 -35.84
C VAL A 203 -11.90 -8.57 -37.05
N GLY A 204 -11.23 -9.58 -37.58
CA GLY A 204 -10.41 -9.47 -38.79
C GLY A 204 -11.13 -10.03 -40.01
N GLY A 205 -11.26 -9.24 -41.06
CA GLY A 205 -11.80 -9.65 -42.36
C GLY A 205 -10.99 -9.08 -43.51
N ARG A 206 -10.95 -9.79 -44.64
CA ARG A 206 -10.29 -9.29 -45.87
C ARG A 206 -11.14 -8.16 -46.48
N PRO A 207 -10.56 -7.11 -47.05
CA PRO A 207 -11.33 -6.09 -47.78
C PRO A 207 -12.14 -6.71 -48.92
N GLY A 208 -13.46 -6.50 -48.92
CA GLY A 208 -14.41 -7.02 -49.91
C GLY A 208 -15.16 -8.31 -49.52
N SER A 209 -15.14 -8.67 -48.23
CA SER A 209 -15.96 -9.75 -47.64
C SER A 209 -17.35 -9.25 -47.22
#